data_AF-A0AAV8V3A1-F1
#
_entry.id   AF-A0AAV8V3A1-F1
#
_cell.length_a   1.000
_cell.length_b   1.000
_cell.length_c   1.000
_cell.angle_alpha   90.00
_cell.angle_beta   90.00
_cell.angle_gamma   90.00
#
_symmetry.space_group_name_H-M   'P 1'
#
loop_
_entity.id
_entity.type
_entity.pdbx_description
1 polymer ?
#
loop_
_entity_poly.entity_id
_entity_poly.type
_entity_poly.pdbx_seq_one_letter_code
_entity_poly.pdbx_strand_id
1 'polypeptide(L)'
;MISRVVFVICLISLLRSTFGKTNTVRFVIVPGGEGGEAIIPLDTPPIPDSTCVFKFDVYGATTESWFGKISANPETQEIECTIYRAGDQETYLLFNSYEVAVGTADVSEVINAHVKDGEGDPVESKNFVMEKNKLLPAPGWKGSAREFQALAKYFI
;
A
#
# COMPACT_ATOMS: atom_id res chain seq x y z
N MET A 1 38.91 32.70 40.83
CA MET A 1 37.59 32.08 40.62
C MET A 1 37.59 31.41 39.26
N ILE A 2 37.56 30.08 39.22
CA ILE A 2 37.62 29.28 37.99
C ILE A 2 36.19 29.05 37.52
N SER A 3 35.81 29.70 36.41
CA SER A 3 34.49 29.54 35.80
C SER A 3 34.46 28.22 35.02
N ARG A 4 33.64 27.27 35.47
CA ARG A 4 33.41 25.99 34.79
C ARG A 4 32.36 26.20 33.70
N VAL A 5 32.79 26.17 32.44
CA VAL A 5 31.88 26.10 31.28
C VAL A 5 31.47 24.64 31.12
N VAL A 6 30.19 24.33 31.39
CA VAL A 6 29.59 23.03 31.13
C VAL A 6 29.11 23.02 29.68
N PHE A 7 29.81 22.30 28.82
CA PHE A 7 29.35 21.98 27.46
C PHE A 7 28.28 20.89 27.55
N VAL A 8 27.01 21.27 27.46
CA VAL A 8 25.92 20.31 27.26
C VAL A 8 25.86 20.00 25.76
N ILE A 9 26.50 18.91 25.36
CA ILE A 9 26.36 18.36 24.01
C ILE A 9 24.97 17.73 23.95
N CYS A 10 24.00 18.49 23.42
CA CYS A 10 22.67 17.98 23.09
C CYS A 10 22.83 17.05 21.89
N LEU A 11 22.95 15.75 22.16
CA LEU A 11 22.96 14.70 21.15
C LEU A 11 21.54 14.62 20.57
N ILE A 12 21.27 15.40 19.52
CA ILE A 12 20.05 15.25 18.73
C ILE A 12 20.22 13.96 17.93
N SER A 13 19.72 12.87 18.49
CA SER A 13 19.52 11.61 17.79
C SER A 13 18.56 11.86 16.64
N LEU A 14 19.11 12.16 15.46
CA LEU A 14 18.40 12.06 14.19
C LEU A 14 17.98 10.60 14.03
N LEU A 15 16.80 10.25 14.53
CA LEU A 15 16.07 9.05 14.13
C LEU A 15 15.76 9.23 12.64
N ARG A 16 16.72 8.84 11.79
CA ARG A 16 16.45 8.59 10.39
C ARG A 16 15.46 7.43 10.39
N SER A 17 14.19 7.73 10.14
CA SER A 17 13.19 6.73 9.78
C SER A 17 13.71 6.02 8.53
N THR A 18 14.38 4.89 8.72
CA THR A 18 14.84 3.96 7.68
C THR A 18 13.62 3.24 7.13
N PHE A 19 12.76 3.95 6.39
CA PHE A 19 11.94 3.25 5.41
C PHE A 19 12.93 2.56 4.48
N GLY A 20 12.89 1.23 4.46
CA GLY A 20 13.82 0.44 3.67
C GLY A 20 13.54 0.55 2.18
N LYS A 21 13.99 -0.45 1.43
CA LYS A 21 13.91 -0.43 -0.04
C LYS A 21 12.46 -0.23 -0.49
N THR A 22 12.30 0.56 -1.55
CA THR A 22 11.00 0.88 -2.14
C THR A 22 11.06 0.62 -3.64
N ASN A 23 9.97 0.12 -4.20
CA ASN A 23 9.76 0.03 -5.64
C ASN A 23 8.42 0.68 -6.02
N THR A 24 8.34 1.26 -7.20
CA THR A 24 7.11 1.88 -7.72
C THR A 24 6.97 1.57 -9.20
N VAL A 25 5.82 1.03 -9.59
CA VAL A 25 5.51 0.63 -10.96
C VAL A 25 4.25 1.36 -11.41
N ARG A 26 4.32 1.94 -12.61
CA ARG A 26 3.15 2.51 -13.28
C ARG A 26 2.42 1.42 -14.07
N PHE A 27 1.10 1.43 -14.02
CA PHE A 27 0.24 0.60 -14.86
C PHE A 27 -0.98 1.39 -15.32
N VAL A 28 -1.79 0.78 -16.20
CA VAL A 28 -3.03 1.37 -16.71
C VAL A 28 -4.20 0.44 -16.44
N ILE A 29 -5.34 1.02 -16.10
CA ILE A 29 -6.60 0.30 -15.94
C ILE A 29 -7.50 0.68 -17.11
N VAL A 30 -7.91 -0.32 -17.89
CA VAL A 30 -8.84 -0.16 -19.02
C VAL A 30 -10.19 -0.74 -18.60
N PRO A 31 -11.26 0.07 -18.48
CA PRO A 31 -12.57 -0.43 -18.08
C PRO A 31 -13.27 -1.25 -19.17
N GLY A 32 -14.16 -2.15 -18.74
CA GLY A 32 -15.03 -2.91 -19.66
C GLY A 32 -14.38 -4.12 -20.32
N GLY A 33 -13.19 -4.55 -19.87
CA GLY A 33 -12.55 -5.81 -20.25
C GLY A 33 -12.76 -6.93 -19.20
N GLU A 34 -12.11 -8.07 -19.42
CA GLU A 34 -11.87 -9.05 -18.35
C GLU A 34 -10.95 -8.39 -17.30
N GLY A 35 -11.20 -8.63 -16.00
CA GLY A 35 -10.43 -8.01 -14.91
C GLY A 35 -8.90 -8.07 -15.11
N GLY A 36 -8.18 -7.12 -14.52
CA GLY A 36 -6.74 -6.97 -14.69
C GLY A 36 -5.94 -7.33 -13.45
N GLU A 37 -4.62 -7.44 -13.64
CA GLU A 37 -3.65 -7.67 -12.58
C GLU A 37 -2.40 -6.79 -12.77
N ALA A 38 -1.87 -6.25 -11.68
CA ALA A 38 -0.57 -5.60 -11.61
C ALA A 38 0.27 -6.22 -10.49
N ILE A 39 1.55 -6.52 -10.77
CA ILE A 39 2.48 -7.11 -9.81
C ILE A 39 3.68 -6.17 -9.63
N ILE A 40 3.93 -5.79 -8.39
CA ILE A 40 5.03 -4.90 -8.01
C ILE A 40 5.99 -5.68 -7.09
N PRO A 41 7.15 -6.14 -7.60
CA PRO A 41 8.08 -6.94 -6.81
C PRO A 41 8.99 -6.06 -5.95
N LEU A 42 9.43 -6.61 -4.81
CA LEU A 42 10.42 -6.02 -3.93
C LEU A 42 11.20 -7.12 -3.20
N ASP A 43 12.51 -7.16 -3.45
CA ASP A 43 13.42 -8.01 -2.70
C ASP A 43 14.21 -7.18 -1.67
N THR A 44 14.00 -7.44 -0.38
CA THR A 44 14.63 -6.71 0.74
C THR A 44 14.94 -7.63 1.92
N PRO A 45 16.13 -8.25 2.00
CA PRO A 45 16.50 -9.07 3.15
C PRO A 45 16.29 -8.33 4.50
N PRO A 46 15.71 -8.98 5.53
CA PRO A 46 15.36 -10.41 5.65
C PRO A 46 13.99 -10.80 5.07
N ILE A 47 13.36 -9.91 4.30
CA ILE A 47 12.07 -10.09 3.62
C ILE A 47 12.30 -10.31 2.11
N PRO A 48 12.76 -11.50 1.68
CA PRO A 48 12.99 -11.77 0.27
C PRO A 48 11.68 -11.85 -0.51
N ASP A 49 11.77 -11.65 -1.83
CA ASP A 49 10.71 -12.00 -2.80
C ASP A 49 9.30 -11.46 -2.47
N SER A 50 9.21 -10.32 -1.79
CA SER A 50 7.92 -9.71 -1.46
C SER A 50 7.27 -9.11 -2.69
N THR A 51 5.94 -9.15 -2.72
CA THR A 51 5.17 -8.58 -3.83
C THR A 51 4.00 -7.75 -3.32
N CYS A 52 3.60 -6.78 -4.13
CA CYS A 52 2.35 -6.04 -3.99
C CYS A 52 1.57 -6.36 -5.26
N VAL A 53 0.54 -7.18 -5.15
CA VAL A 53 -0.29 -7.67 -6.26
C VAL A 53 -1.64 -6.99 -6.17
N PHE A 54 -2.06 -6.35 -7.25
CA PHE A 54 -3.36 -5.72 -7.37
C PHE A 54 -4.17 -6.38 -8.47
N LYS A 55 -5.24 -7.06 -8.10
CA LYS A 55 -6.25 -7.57 -9.05
C LYS A 55 -7.48 -6.70 -8.99
N PHE A 56 -8.11 -6.45 -10.12
CA PHE A 56 -9.25 -5.57 -10.20
C PHE A 56 -10.22 -5.97 -11.31
N ASP A 57 -11.49 -5.65 -11.11
CA ASP A 57 -12.51 -5.67 -12.14
C ASP A 57 -13.30 -4.36 -12.05
N VAL A 58 -13.40 -3.63 -13.17
CA VAL A 58 -13.92 -2.26 -13.16
C VAL A 58 -14.83 -1.95 -14.34
N TYR A 59 -15.82 -1.11 -14.07
CA TYR A 59 -16.63 -0.41 -15.06
C TYR A 59 -16.20 1.05 -15.17
N GLY A 60 -16.43 1.66 -16.34
CA GLY A 60 -16.09 3.04 -16.61
C GLY A 60 -16.04 3.31 -18.11
N ALA A 61 -15.74 4.56 -18.48
CA ALA A 61 -15.65 4.97 -19.87
C ALA A 61 -14.21 5.30 -20.32
N THR A 62 -13.32 5.58 -19.38
CA THR A 62 -11.98 6.10 -19.67
C THR A 62 -10.90 5.23 -19.05
N THR A 63 -9.84 4.95 -19.82
CA THR A 63 -8.61 4.36 -19.31
C THR A 63 -7.93 5.32 -18.34
N GLU A 64 -7.48 4.81 -17.20
CA GLU A 64 -6.80 5.60 -16.17
C GLU A 64 -5.38 5.10 -15.90
N SER A 65 -4.47 6.02 -15.59
CA SER A 65 -3.10 5.70 -15.16
C SER A 65 -3.02 5.56 -13.64
N TRP A 66 -2.37 4.49 -13.20
CA TRP A 66 -2.26 4.09 -11.81
C TRP A 66 -0.82 3.74 -11.44
N PHE A 67 -0.55 3.71 -10.15
CA PHE A 67 0.73 3.32 -9.60
C PHE A 67 0.54 2.29 -8.50
N GLY A 68 1.46 1.32 -8.46
CA GLY A 68 1.65 0.44 -7.32
C GLY A 68 3.00 0.73 -6.69
N LYS A 69 3.01 0.98 -5.39
CA LYS A 69 4.20 1.20 -4.59
C LYS A 69 4.27 0.13 -3.53
N ILE A 70 5.45 -0.45 -3.36
CA ILE A 70 5.76 -1.35 -2.27
C ILE A 70 7.00 -0.85 -1.54
N SER A 71 6.94 -0.82 -0.21
CA SER A 71 8.03 -0.41 0.67
C SER A 71 8.19 -1.46 1.77
N ALA A 72 9.42 -1.84 2.11
CA ALA A 72 9.68 -2.76 3.20
C ALA A 72 10.60 -2.12 4.23
N ASN A 73 10.30 -2.29 5.52
CA ASN A 73 11.17 -1.92 6.63
C ASN A 73 11.79 -3.21 7.21
N PRO A 74 13.11 -3.44 7.01
CA PRO A 74 13.77 -4.65 7.49
C PRO A 74 13.93 -4.69 9.02
N GLU A 75 13.89 -3.55 9.71
CA GLU A 75 14.02 -3.47 11.16
C GLU A 75 12.72 -3.90 11.84
N THR A 76 11.58 -3.47 11.31
CA THR A 76 10.27 -3.83 11.85
C THR A 76 9.66 -5.04 11.16
N GLN A 77 10.25 -5.56 10.09
CA GLN A 77 9.68 -6.62 9.26
C GLN A 77 8.30 -6.25 8.69
N GLU A 78 8.10 -4.97 8.36
CA GLU A 78 6.83 -4.46 7.83
C GLU A 78 6.94 -4.20 6.33
N ILE A 79 5.84 -4.49 5.62
CA ILE A 79 5.72 -4.30 4.18
C ILE A 79 4.46 -3.49 3.93
N GLU A 80 4.59 -2.35 3.27
CA GLU A 80 3.48 -1.51 2.87
C GLU A 80 3.30 -1.59 1.36
N CYS A 81 2.08 -1.88 0.93
CA CYS A 81 1.63 -1.84 -0.46
C CYS A 81 0.61 -0.72 -0.60
N THR A 82 0.83 0.20 -1.55
CA THR A 82 -0.09 1.29 -1.89
C THR A 82 -0.40 1.26 -3.37
N ILE A 83 -1.67 1.13 -3.72
CA ILE A 83 -2.19 1.24 -5.08
C ILE A 83 -2.97 2.54 -5.18
N TYR A 84 -2.63 3.42 -6.12
CA TYR A 84 -3.23 4.75 -6.18
C TYR A 84 -3.35 5.29 -7.61
N ARG A 85 -4.38 6.09 -7.85
CA ARG A 85 -4.54 6.85 -9.10
C ARG A 85 -3.44 7.90 -9.22
N ALA A 86 -2.95 8.12 -10.44
CA ALA A 86 -1.92 9.12 -10.69
C ALA A 86 -2.38 10.55 -10.31
N GLY A 87 -1.64 11.19 -9.39
CA GLY A 87 -1.95 12.52 -8.86
C GLY A 87 -3.09 12.50 -7.84
N ASP A 88 -3.39 13.65 -7.22
CA ASP A 88 -4.56 13.81 -6.32
C ASP A 88 -5.87 13.93 -7.12
N GLN A 89 -6.02 13.14 -8.18
CA GLN A 89 -7.20 13.14 -9.03
C GLN A 89 -8.23 12.13 -8.54
N GLU A 90 -9.49 12.51 -8.63
CA GLU A 90 -10.60 11.59 -8.38
C GLU A 90 -10.59 10.44 -9.39
N THR A 91 -11.07 9.23 -9.04
CA THR A 91 -11.31 8.15 -10.03
C THR A 91 -12.76 8.08 -10.50
N TYR A 92 -12.96 7.90 -11.80
CA TYR A 92 -14.27 7.67 -12.41
C TYR A 92 -14.52 6.19 -12.70
N LEU A 93 -13.59 5.32 -12.30
CA LEU A 93 -13.76 3.87 -12.38
C LEU A 93 -14.61 3.39 -11.21
N LEU A 94 -15.57 2.53 -11.53
CA LEU A 94 -16.37 1.81 -10.55
C LEU A 94 -15.83 0.40 -10.42
N PHE A 95 -15.23 0.10 -9.27
CA PHE A 95 -14.73 -1.23 -8.95
C PHE A 95 -15.88 -2.17 -8.64
N ASN A 96 -16.00 -3.23 -9.43
CA ASN A 96 -16.85 -4.38 -9.17
C ASN A 96 -16.18 -5.34 -8.18
N SER A 97 -14.86 -5.48 -8.26
CA SER A 97 -14.03 -6.17 -7.27
C SER A 97 -12.60 -5.62 -7.27
N TYR A 98 -11.90 -5.82 -6.15
CA TYR A 98 -10.46 -5.63 -6.05
C TYR A 98 -9.84 -6.65 -5.09
N GLU A 99 -8.55 -6.91 -5.24
CA GLU A 99 -7.73 -7.64 -4.27
C GLU A 99 -6.36 -6.98 -4.24
N VAL A 100 -5.93 -6.55 -3.06
CA VAL A 100 -4.55 -6.11 -2.81
C VAL A 100 -3.89 -7.17 -1.94
N ALA A 101 -2.99 -7.97 -2.52
CA ALA A 101 -2.17 -8.91 -1.79
C ALA A 101 -0.77 -8.33 -1.57
N VAL A 102 -0.24 -8.42 -0.35
CA VAL A 102 1.05 -7.84 0.03
C VAL A 102 1.96 -8.86 0.71
N GLY A 103 3.26 -8.79 0.42
CA GLY A 103 4.27 -9.70 0.95
C GLY A 103 4.25 -11.07 0.27
N THR A 104 4.53 -12.10 1.06
CA THR A 104 4.53 -13.51 0.65
C THR A 104 3.40 -14.24 1.35
N ALA A 105 2.60 -15.00 0.58
CA ALA A 105 1.30 -15.52 1.03
C ALA A 105 1.35 -16.36 2.31
N ASP A 106 2.46 -17.06 2.57
CA ASP A 106 2.57 -18.00 3.68
C ASP A 106 3.14 -17.40 4.97
N VAL A 107 3.73 -16.20 4.89
CA VAL A 107 4.47 -15.61 6.02
C VAL A 107 4.19 -14.13 6.22
N SER A 108 3.19 -13.57 5.55
CA SER A 108 2.76 -12.19 5.72
C SER A 108 1.29 -12.10 6.15
N GLU A 109 0.97 -11.15 7.03
CA GLU A 109 -0.40 -10.83 7.44
C GLU A 109 -0.63 -9.32 7.41
N VAL A 110 -1.73 -8.88 6.79
CA VAL A 110 -2.15 -7.48 6.81
C VAL A 110 -2.62 -7.13 8.21
N ILE A 111 -1.88 -6.22 8.85
CA ILE A 111 -2.14 -5.76 10.22
C ILE A 111 -2.87 -4.41 10.25
N ASN A 112 -2.85 -3.66 9.14
CA ASN A 112 -3.57 -2.42 9.00
C ASN A 112 -3.86 -2.13 7.52
N ALA A 113 -4.98 -1.45 7.24
CA ALA A 113 -5.35 -1.05 5.89
C ALA A 113 -6.19 0.22 5.86
N HIS A 114 -6.05 0.98 4.78
CA HIS A 114 -6.82 2.17 4.49
C HIS A 114 -7.25 2.16 3.03
N VAL A 115 -8.47 2.62 2.75
CA VAL A 115 -8.98 2.81 1.39
C VAL A 115 -9.52 4.22 1.31
N LYS A 116 -9.22 4.94 0.23
CA LYS A 116 -9.85 6.21 -0.09
C LYS A 116 -10.80 6.02 -1.27
N ASP A 117 -11.97 6.62 -1.18
CA ASP A 117 -12.98 6.54 -2.22
C ASP A 117 -12.55 7.30 -3.49
N GLY A 118 -13.48 7.46 -4.42
CA GLY A 118 -13.21 8.16 -5.67
C GLY A 118 -12.81 9.61 -5.47
N GLU A 119 -13.32 10.29 -4.46
CA GLU A 119 -13.08 11.71 -4.16
C GLU A 119 -11.85 11.92 -3.27
N GLY A 120 -11.42 10.85 -2.60
CA GLY A 120 -10.28 10.84 -1.71
C GLY A 120 -10.60 10.73 -0.24
N ASP A 121 -11.88 10.60 0.08
CA ASP A 121 -12.31 10.51 1.46
C ASP A 121 -12.09 9.09 2.00
N PRO A 122 -11.79 8.94 3.29
CA PRO A 122 -11.60 7.63 3.89
C PRO A 122 -12.87 6.78 3.78
N VAL A 123 -12.72 5.58 3.22
CA VAL A 123 -13.77 4.56 3.22
C VAL A 123 -13.87 3.94 4.60
N GLU A 124 -15.09 3.81 5.13
CA GLU A 124 -15.33 3.14 6.42
C GLU A 124 -14.82 1.70 6.41
N SER A 125 -14.22 1.26 7.53
CA SER A 125 -13.62 -0.09 7.66
C SER A 125 -14.60 -1.25 7.45
N LYS A 126 -15.92 -1.02 7.57
CA LYS A 126 -16.94 -2.05 7.28
C LYS A 126 -17.04 -2.40 5.79
N ASN A 127 -16.48 -1.58 4.90
CA ASN A 127 -16.57 -1.72 3.45
C ASN A 127 -15.37 -2.48 2.85
N PHE A 128 -14.42 -2.91 3.67
CA PHE A 128 -13.31 -3.76 3.26
C PHE A 128 -12.98 -4.78 4.35
N VAL A 129 -12.30 -5.85 3.96
CA VAL A 129 -11.88 -6.92 4.87
C VAL A 129 -10.40 -7.22 4.67
N MET A 130 -9.72 -7.54 5.76
CA MET A 130 -8.34 -8.01 5.75
C MET A 130 -8.36 -9.52 6.01
N GLU A 131 -7.81 -10.30 5.08
CA GLU A 131 -7.75 -11.76 5.19
C GLU A 131 -6.32 -12.21 4.87
N LYS A 132 -5.60 -12.69 5.89
CA LYS A 132 -4.18 -13.06 5.77
C LYS A 132 -3.39 -11.90 5.16
N ASN A 133 -2.74 -12.13 4.03
CA ASN A 133 -1.93 -11.15 3.32
C ASN A 133 -2.72 -10.28 2.32
N LYS A 134 -4.06 -10.29 2.40
CA LYS A 134 -4.95 -9.64 1.43
C LYS A 134 -5.84 -8.58 2.06
N LEU A 135 -6.08 -7.53 1.29
CA LEU A 135 -7.14 -6.54 1.47
C LEU A 135 -8.16 -6.72 0.34
N LEU A 136 -9.42 -6.93 0.70
CA LEU A 136 -10.53 -7.25 -0.20
C LEU A 136 -11.71 -6.30 0.07
N PRO A 137 -12.61 -6.06 -0.90
CA PRO A 137 -13.88 -5.41 -0.64
C PRO A 137 -14.74 -6.25 0.31
N ALA A 138 -15.55 -5.60 1.14
CA ALA A 138 -16.57 -6.30 1.89
C ALA A 138 -17.60 -6.94 0.94
N PRO A 139 -18.24 -8.06 1.33
CA PRO A 139 -19.25 -8.71 0.49
C PRO A 139 -20.34 -7.73 0.03
N GLY A 140 -20.56 -7.68 -1.29
CA GLY A 140 -21.56 -6.80 -1.91
C GLY A 140 -21.12 -5.35 -2.12
N TRP A 141 -19.91 -4.97 -1.68
CA TRP A 141 -19.37 -3.64 -1.99
C TRP A 141 -19.11 -3.49 -3.48
N LYS A 142 -19.57 -2.37 -4.04
CA LYS A 142 -19.22 -1.85 -5.35
C LYS A 142 -19.11 -0.34 -5.23
N GLY A 143 -18.06 0.25 -5.78
CA GLY A 143 -17.86 1.68 -5.62
C GLY A 143 -16.62 2.20 -6.31
N SER A 144 -16.42 3.50 -6.18
CA SER A 144 -15.19 4.15 -6.63
C SER A 144 -14.19 4.18 -5.47
N ALA A 145 -12.93 3.89 -5.76
CA ALA A 145 -11.84 3.95 -4.80
C ALA A 145 -10.58 4.39 -5.54
N ARG A 146 -9.91 5.45 -5.09
CA ARG A 146 -8.72 6.01 -5.76
C ARG A 146 -7.41 5.58 -5.12
N GLU A 147 -7.47 5.01 -3.92
CA GLU A 147 -6.29 4.56 -3.18
C GLU A 147 -6.64 3.33 -2.33
N PHE A 148 -5.76 2.34 -2.36
CA PHE A 148 -5.79 1.16 -1.50
C PHE A 148 -4.42 1.02 -0.84
N GLN A 149 -4.38 1.00 0.49
CA GLN A 149 -3.15 0.85 1.26
C GLN A 149 -3.29 -0.34 2.20
N ALA A 150 -2.33 -1.26 2.14
CA ALA A 150 -2.24 -2.42 3.02
C ALA A 150 -0.85 -2.48 3.65
N LEU A 151 -0.81 -2.49 4.98
CA LEU A 151 0.40 -2.70 5.78
C LEU A 151 0.37 -4.13 6.31
N ALA A 152 1.37 -4.91 5.95
CA ALA A 152 1.55 -6.27 6.43
C ALA A 152 2.79 -6.43 7.29
N LYS A 153 2.72 -7.39 8.21
CA LYS A 153 3.84 -7.89 8.98
C LYS A 153 4.34 -9.17 8.33
N TYR A 154 5.66 -9.26 8.14
CA TYR A 154 6.35 -10.48 7.73
C TYR A 154 6.80 -11.24 8.97
N PHE A 155 6.64 -12.56 8.97
CA PHE A 155 7.03 -13.45 10.06
C PHE A 155 8.13 -14.41 9.59
N ILE A 156 9.17 -14.60 10.41
CA ILE A 156 10.29 -15.53 10.18
C ILE A 156 10.15 -16.73 11.09
#